data_AF-A0A800BZE6-F1
#
_entry.id   AF-A0A800BZE6-F1
#
_cell.length_a   1.000
_cell.length_b   1.000
_cell.length_c   1.000
_cell.angle_alpha   90.00
_cell.angle_beta   90.00
_cell.angle_gamma   90.00
#
_symmetry.space_group_name_H-M   'P 1'
#
loop_
_entity.id
_entity.type
_entity.pdbx_description
1 polymer ?
#
loop_
_entity_poly.entity_id
_entity_poly.type
_entity_poly.pdbx_seq_one_letter_code
_entity_poly.pdbx_strand_id
1 'polypeptide(L)'
;MLEAKLQTEIQNKVNKRIAPLFSKYNMDFASLDSGMKWKPIVLIIGNYSSGKSTLINEIIGTDIQRTGQAPTDDAFTVLTSEGSDRPEEVPGSTLINDENLPFVKFKKYGEKLTAHLVL
;
A
#
# COMPACT_ATOMS: atom_id res chain seq x y z
N MET A 1 17.91 0.88 -7.39
CA MET A 1 18.45 0.05 -8.50
C MET A 1 18.06 -1.43 -8.40
N LEU A 2 18.09 -2.05 -7.20
CA LEU A 2 17.70 -3.45 -7.00
C LEU A 2 16.18 -3.69 -7.11
N GLU A 3 15.37 -2.81 -6.53
CA GLU A 3 13.90 -2.91 -6.51
C GLU A 3 13.29 -2.91 -7.92
N ALA A 4 13.63 -1.92 -8.75
CA ALA A 4 13.18 -1.86 -10.14
C ALA A 4 13.59 -3.11 -10.95
N LYS A 5 14.78 -3.68 -10.66
CA LYS A 5 15.26 -4.90 -11.31
C LYS A 5 14.43 -6.12 -10.91
N LEU A 6 14.11 -6.26 -9.62
CA LEU A 6 13.27 -7.34 -9.10
C LEU A 6 11.84 -7.26 -9.65
N GLN A 7 11.27 -6.06 -9.67
CA GLN A 7 9.92 -5.83 -10.23
C GLN A 7 9.87 -6.21 -11.70
N THR A 8 10.88 -5.81 -12.48
CA THR A 8 11.02 -6.19 -13.90
C THR A 8 11.14 -7.72 -14.06
N GLU A 9 11.91 -8.39 -13.19
CA GLU A 9 12.06 -9.84 -13.24
C GLU A 9 10.75 -10.58 -12.94
N ILE A 10 10.02 -10.14 -11.90
CA ILE A 10 8.70 -10.69 -11.55
C ILE A 10 7.74 -10.48 -12.72
N GLN A 11 7.65 -9.27 -13.25
CA GLN A 11 6.80 -8.94 -14.39
C GLN A 11 7.09 -9.84 -15.59
N ASN A 12 8.37 -10.04 -15.93
CA ASN A 12 8.79 -10.90 -17.03
C ASN A 12 8.40 -12.37 -16.80
N LYS A 13 8.56 -12.88 -15.58
CA LYS A 13 8.16 -14.26 -15.23
C LYS A 13 6.65 -14.44 -15.31
N VAL A 14 5.87 -13.49 -14.82
CA VAL A 14 4.40 -13.52 -14.87
C VAL A 14 3.92 -13.44 -16.30
N ASN A 15 4.41 -12.48 -17.09
CA ASN A 15 4.06 -12.35 -18.52
C ASN A 15 4.39 -13.63 -19.29
N LYS A 16 5.54 -14.25 -19.05
CA LYS A 16 5.95 -15.47 -19.75
C LYS A 16 5.11 -16.70 -19.39
N ARG A 17 4.65 -16.83 -18.14
CA ARG A 17 3.97 -18.05 -17.65
C ARG A 17 2.45 -17.93 -17.56
N ILE A 18 1.94 -16.77 -17.18
CA ILE A 18 0.53 -16.55 -16.85
C ILE A 18 -0.24 -15.95 -18.02
N ALA A 19 0.35 -15.03 -18.79
CA ALA A 19 -0.34 -14.43 -19.95
C ALA A 19 -0.88 -15.46 -20.96
N PRO A 20 -0.16 -16.55 -21.30
CA PRO A 20 -0.69 -17.58 -22.19
C PRO A 20 -1.95 -18.29 -21.65
N LEU A 21 -2.07 -18.42 -20.33
CA LEU A 21 -3.26 -19.01 -19.70
C LEU A 21 -4.45 -18.07 -19.84
N PHE A 22 -4.25 -16.77 -19.67
CA PHE A 22 -5.32 -15.78 -19.83
C PHE A 22 -5.88 -15.78 -21.25
N SER A 23 -5.02 -15.81 -22.26
CA SER A 23 -5.46 -15.97 -23.65
C SER A 23 -6.19 -17.31 -23.88
N LYS A 24 -5.68 -18.40 -23.30
CA LYS A 24 -6.29 -19.73 -23.43
C LYS A 24 -7.71 -19.80 -22.83
N TYR A 25 -7.95 -19.12 -21.72
CA TYR A 25 -9.24 -19.10 -21.03
C TYR A 25 -10.08 -17.85 -21.33
N ASN A 26 -9.68 -17.05 -22.33
CA ASN A 26 -10.38 -15.84 -22.76
C ASN A 26 -10.62 -14.83 -21.61
N MET A 27 -9.63 -14.71 -20.73
CA MET A 27 -9.60 -13.83 -19.57
C MET A 27 -8.80 -12.55 -19.86
N ASP A 28 -9.20 -11.43 -19.25
CA ASP A 28 -8.51 -10.15 -19.41
C ASP A 28 -7.23 -10.05 -18.56
N PHE A 29 -6.09 -10.03 -19.24
CA PHE A 29 -4.77 -9.92 -18.62
C PHE A 29 -4.43 -8.50 -18.13
N ALA A 30 -5.10 -7.46 -18.65
CA ALA A 30 -4.81 -6.07 -18.30
C ALA A 30 -5.01 -5.78 -16.81
N SER A 31 -5.96 -6.50 -16.19
CA SER A 31 -6.22 -6.45 -14.75
C SER A 31 -5.01 -6.87 -13.90
N LEU A 32 -4.26 -7.87 -14.34
CA LEU A 32 -3.12 -8.44 -13.60
C LEU A 32 -1.86 -7.58 -13.79
N ASP A 33 -1.68 -7.03 -14.99
CA ASP A 33 -0.58 -6.11 -15.31
C ASP A 33 -0.68 -4.79 -14.52
N SER A 34 -1.90 -4.26 -14.35
CA SER A 34 -2.12 -3.07 -13.52
C SER A 34 -1.76 -3.27 -12.05
N GLY A 35 -1.95 -4.49 -11.52
CA GLY A 35 -1.65 -4.84 -10.13
C GLY A 35 -0.16 -4.98 -9.81
N MET A 36 0.68 -5.22 -10.82
CA MET A 36 2.13 -5.40 -10.65
C MET A 36 2.92 -4.08 -10.66
N LYS A 37 2.25 -2.95 -10.90
CA LYS A 37 2.87 -1.62 -10.90
C LYS A 37 3.23 -1.13 -9.50
N TRP A 38 2.51 -1.60 -8.47
CA TRP A 38 2.62 -1.08 -7.11
C TRP A 38 3.56 -1.91 -6.24
N LYS A 39 4.11 -1.28 -5.19
CA LYS A 39 4.81 -2.00 -4.12
C LYS A 39 3.83 -2.95 -3.40
N PRO A 40 4.30 -4.10 -2.88
CA PRO A 40 3.47 -4.98 -2.06
C PRO A 40 2.85 -4.23 -0.89
N ILE A 41 1.54 -4.42 -0.67
CA ILE A 41 0.80 -3.81 0.44
C ILE A 41 0.61 -4.85 1.53
N VAL A 42 0.96 -4.49 2.77
CA VAL A 42 0.68 -5.30 3.95
C VAL A 42 -0.38 -4.60 4.78
N LEU A 43 -1.53 -5.26 4.98
CA LEU A 43 -2.61 -4.76 5.81
C LEU A 43 -2.49 -5.34 7.22
N ILE A 44 -2.35 -4.48 8.23
CA ILE A 44 -2.32 -4.87 9.64
C ILE A 44 -3.64 -4.47 10.29
N ILE A 45 -4.39 -5.47 10.77
CA ILE A 45 -5.67 -5.29 11.46
C ILE A 45 -5.63 -5.96 12.83
N GLY A 46 -6.33 -5.38 13.79
CA GLY A 46 -6.38 -5.90 15.14
C GLY A 46 -7.09 -4.96 16.10
N ASN A 47 -7.60 -5.51 17.19
CA ASN A 47 -8.34 -4.76 18.20
C ASN A 47 -7.51 -3.63 18.83
N TYR A 48 -8.16 -2.74 19.56
CA TYR A 48 -7.49 -1.70 20.33
C TYR A 48 -6.40 -2.29 21.24
N SER A 49 -5.24 -1.63 21.31
CA SER A 49 -4.08 -2.05 22.12
C SER A 49 -3.55 -3.47 21.84
N SER A 50 -3.83 -4.08 20.68
CA SER A 50 -3.30 -5.41 20.32
C SER A 50 -1.83 -5.43 19.88
N GLY A 51 -1.08 -4.33 20.07
CA GLY A 51 0.35 -4.25 19.71
C GLY A 51 0.66 -3.96 18.22
N LYS A 52 -0.31 -3.46 17.43
CA LYS A 52 -0.11 -3.17 16.00
C LYS A 52 1.05 -2.22 15.73
N SER A 53 1.07 -1.07 16.42
CA SER A 53 2.11 -0.06 16.28
C SER A 53 3.47 -0.58 16.74
N THR A 54 3.50 -1.38 17.81
CA THR A 54 4.71 -2.08 18.25
C THR A 54 5.23 -3.02 17.16
N LEU A 55 4.37 -3.86 16.55
CA LEU A 55 4.77 -4.75 15.47
C LEU A 55 5.36 -3.97 14.27
N ILE A 56 4.73 -2.86 13.89
CA ILE A 56 5.21 -2.00 12.79
C ILE A 56 6.60 -1.44 13.12
N ASN A 57 6.77 -0.86 14.29
CA ASN A 57 8.04 -0.27 14.71
C ASN A 57 9.16 -1.32 14.81
N GLU A 58 8.85 -2.53 15.27
CA GLU A 58 9.80 -3.67 15.31
C GLU A 58 10.21 -4.12 13.90
N ILE A 59 9.26 -4.22 12.95
CA ILE A 59 9.55 -4.60 11.56
C ILE A 59 10.42 -3.54 10.87
N ILE A 60 10.13 -2.26 11.10
CA ILE A 60 10.85 -1.14 10.46
C ILE A 60 12.18 -0.86 11.18
N GLY A 61 12.28 -1.19 12.47
CA GLY A 61 13.42 -0.87 13.32
C GLY A 61 13.48 0.61 13.72
N THR A 62 12.34 1.32 13.70
CA THR A 62 12.24 2.75 14.05
C THR A 62 10.86 3.05 14.64
N ASP A 63 10.79 3.97 15.59
CA ASP A 63 9.55 4.41 16.24
C ASP A 63 8.77 5.39 15.34
N ILE A 64 8.08 4.86 14.34
CA ILE A 64 7.32 5.67 13.36
C ILE A 64 5.87 5.88 13.80
N GLN A 65 5.27 4.89 14.47
CA GLN A 65 3.94 5.02 15.05
C GLN A 65 4.04 5.17 16.57
N ARG A 66 3.44 6.23 17.11
CA ARG A 66 3.36 6.44 18.56
C ARG A 66 2.67 5.24 19.22
N THR A 67 3.36 4.58 20.14
CA THR A 67 2.80 3.51 20.97
C THR A 67 2.23 4.09 22.26
N GLY A 68 0.99 3.76 22.63
CA GLY A 68 0.38 4.23 23.89
C GLY A 68 -1.07 3.80 24.07
N GLN A 69 -1.60 3.99 25.29
CA GLN A 69 -2.98 3.66 25.68
C GLN A 69 -4.03 4.72 25.30
N ALA A 70 -3.65 5.78 24.58
CA ALA A 70 -4.61 6.79 24.13
C ALA A 70 -5.15 6.42 22.73
N PRO A 71 -6.48 6.29 22.55
CA PRO A 71 -7.08 6.17 21.23
C PRO A 71 -6.90 7.52 20.56
N THR A 72 -5.86 7.62 19.74
CA THR A 72 -5.54 8.81 18.99
C THR A 72 -5.81 8.46 17.54
N ASP A 73 -7.05 8.75 17.15
CA ASP A 73 -7.64 8.73 15.82
C ASP A 73 -8.04 7.36 15.23
N ASP A 74 -9.33 7.24 14.87
CA ASP A 74 -9.91 6.17 14.05
C ASP A 74 -9.55 6.41 12.57
N ALA A 75 -8.26 6.48 12.24
CA ALA A 75 -7.77 6.69 10.89
C ALA A 75 -7.05 5.46 10.34
N PHE A 76 -7.16 5.24 9.04
CA PHE A 76 -6.28 4.35 8.29
C PHE A 76 -4.98 5.08 8.02
N THR A 77 -3.87 4.54 8.51
CA THR A 77 -2.52 5.05 8.21
C THR A 77 -1.87 4.16 7.15
N VAL A 78 -1.45 4.76 6.05
CA VAL A 78 -0.57 4.14 5.06
C VAL A 78 0.85 4.54 5.42
N LEU A 79 1.79 3.60 5.39
CA LEU A 79 3.21 3.91 5.59
C LEU A 79 3.95 3.54 4.30
N THR A 80 4.69 4.49 3.73
CA THR A 80 5.50 4.28 2.52
C THR A 80 6.86 4.95 2.64
N SER A 81 7.81 4.54 1.80
CA SER A 81 9.12 5.17 1.68
C SER A 81 9.30 5.69 0.26
N GLU A 82 9.37 7.02 0.14
CA GLU A 82 9.64 7.80 -1.07
C GLU A 82 11.10 8.33 -1.09
N GLY A 83 11.97 7.80 -0.23
CA GLY A 83 13.40 8.17 -0.19
C GLY A 83 13.74 9.46 0.54
N SER A 84 12.82 10.04 1.32
CA SER A 84 13.10 11.13 2.25
C SER A 84 13.45 10.60 3.64
N ASP A 85 14.44 11.22 4.29
CA ASP A 85 14.88 10.89 5.66
C ASP A 85 13.90 11.36 6.75
N ARG A 86 12.82 12.06 6.38
CA ARG A 86 11.85 12.63 7.32
C ARG A 86 10.45 12.08 7.05
N PRO A 87 9.76 11.54 8.08
CA PRO A 87 8.35 11.22 7.96
C PRO A 87 7.57 12.51 7.77
N GLU A 88 6.92 12.64 6.62
CA GLU A 88 5.97 13.72 6.33
C GLU A 88 4.58 13.10 6.28
N GLU A 89 3.67 13.66 7.07
CA GLU A 89 2.28 13.24 7.10
C GLU A 89 1.53 13.93 5.96
N VAL A 90 0.91 13.15 5.08
CA VAL A 90 0.18 13.66 3.92
C VAL A 90 -1.31 13.32 4.03
N PRO A 91 -2.22 14.28 3.78
CA PRO A 91 -3.65 14.03 3.81
C PRO A 91 -4.10 12.94 2.83
N GLY A 92 -5.12 12.17 3.21
CA GLY A 92 -5.71 11.12 2.36
C GLY A 92 -6.22 11.62 1.01
N SER A 93 -6.57 12.90 0.90
CA SER A 93 -6.95 13.52 -0.39
C SER A 93 -5.81 13.50 -1.40
N THR A 94 -4.56 13.67 -0.99
CA THR A 94 -3.40 13.55 -1.87
C THR A 94 -3.21 12.10 -2.29
N LEU A 95 -3.29 11.17 -1.33
CA LEU A 95 -3.08 9.74 -1.53
C LEU A 95 -4.07 9.14 -2.55
N ILE A 96 -5.35 9.49 -2.49
CA ILE A 96 -6.35 9.00 -3.45
C ILE A 96 -6.24 9.68 -4.83
N ASN A 97 -5.54 10.81 -4.93
CA ASN A 97 -5.34 11.53 -6.19
C ASN A 97 -4.03 11.15 -6.90
N ASP A 98 -3.13 10.42 -6.25
CA ASP A 98 -1.90 9.93 -6.86
C ASP A 98 -2.14 8.63 -7.65
N GLU A 99 -1.96 8.69 -8.97
CA GLU A 99 -2.11 7.55 -9.88
C GLU A 99 -0.98 6.50 -9.74
N ASN A 100 0.14 6.87 -9.12
CA ASN A 100 1.24 5.95 -8.84
C ASN A 100 0.95 5.06 -7.63
N LEU A 101 -0.07 5.41 -6.83
CA LEU A 101 -0.48 4.66 -5.66
C LEU A 101 -1.76 3.83 -5.92
N PRO A 102 -1.90 2.66 -5.27
CA PRO A 102 -3.05 1.77 -5.44
C PRO A 102 -4.37 2.28 -4.82
N PHE A 103 -4.44 3.53 -4.37
CA PHE A 103 -5.53 4.05 -3.53
C PHE A 103 -6.56 4.90 -4.29
N VAL A 104 -6.38 5.16 -5.59
CA VAL A 104 -7.34 5.93 -6.40
C VAL A 104 -8.76 5.37 -6.34
N LYS A 105 -8.89 4.04 -6.25
CA LYS A 105 -10.19 3.36 -6.14
C LYS A 105 -10.92 3.68 -4.84
N PHE A 106 -10.28 4.28 -3.84
CA PHE A 106 -10.92 4.66 -2.58
C PHE A 106 -11.80 5.90 -2.71
N LYS A 107 -11.64 6.71 -3.78
CA LYS A 107 -12.56 7.82 -4.11
C LYS A 107 -14.04 7.41 -4.08
N LYS A 108 -14.35 6.16 -4.46
CA LYS A 108 -15.72 5.64 -4.47
C LYS A 108 -16.39 5.53 -3.09
N TYR A 109 -15.60 5.53 -2.01
CA TYR A 109 -16.12 5.46 -0.64
C TYR A 109 -16.45 6.85 -0.07
N GLY A 110 -16.20 7.91 -0.83
CA GLY A 110 -16.57 9.28 -0.49
C GLY A 110 -15.68 9.94 0.56
N GLU A 111 -16.05 11.17 0.93
CA GLU A 111 -15.26 12.05 1.79
C GLU A 111 -15.02 11.47 3.19
N LYS A 112 -15.94 10.65 3.69
CA LYS A 112 -15.80 10.05 5.02
C LYS A 112 -14.54 9.21 5.15
N LEU A 113 -14.23 8.38 4.15
CA LEU A 113 -12.99 7.58 4.16
C LEU A 113 -11.78 8.48 3.92
N THR A 114 -11.86 9.40 2.96
CA THR A 114 -10.78 10.33 2.62
C THR A 114 -10.32 11.16 3.82
N ALA A 115 -11.26 11.60 4.66
CA ALA A 115 -10.98 12.38 5.86
C ALA A 115 -10.35 11.57 7.00
N HIS A 116 -10.44 10.24 6.96
CA HIS A 116 -9.87 9.31 7.95
C HIS A 116 -8.76 8.44 7.34
N LEU A 117 -8.09 8.96 6.32
CA LEU A 117 -6.98 8.28 5.64
C LEU A 117 -5.78 9.22 5.65
N VAL A 118 -4.63 8.70 6.05
CA VAL A 118 -3.39 9.46 6.22
C VAL A 118 -2.23 8.64 5.66
N LEU A 119 -1.28 9.30 5.01
CA LEU A 119 0.01 8.73 4.59
C LEU A 119 1.13 9.24 5.50
#